data_AF-A0A673V820-F1
#
_entry.id   AF-A0A673V820-F1
#
_cell.length_a   1.000
_cell.length_b   1.000
_cell.length_c   1.000
_cell.angle_alpha   90.00
_cell.angle_beta   90.00
_cell.angle_gamma   90.00
#
_symmetry.space_group_name_H-M   'P 1'
#
loop_
_entity.id
_entity.type
_entity.pdbx_description
1 polymer ?
#
loop_
_entity_poly.entity_id
_entity_poly.type
_entity_poly.pdbx_seq_one_letter_code
_entity_poly.pdbx_strand_id
1 'polypeptide(L)'
;MGPLTELDTKGRPLTSLPMPGQDLSSQKNSENIISPMEDSPIPDMSGKESGADGASTSPRNQNKPFSVPHTKSLESRIKEELIAQGLLESEDRPAEDSEDEVLAELRKRQAELKALSAHNRTKKHDLLRLAKEEVSRQELRQRVRMADNEVMDAFRKIMAARQKKRTPTKKEKDQAWKTLKERESILKLLDG
;
A
#
# COMPACT_ATOMS: atom_id res chain seq x y z
N MET A 1 -17.29 -9.44 48.03
CA MET A 1 -17.81 -9.68 46.67
C MET A 1 -17.22 -8.61 45.77
N GLY A 2 -16.10 -8.90 45.09
CA GLY A 2 -15.48 -7.98 44.13
C GLY A 2 -16.18 -8.04 42.77
N PRO A 3 -15.99 -7.04 41.90
CA PRO A 3 -16.65 -7.02 40.60
C PRO A 3 -16.08 -8.12 39.69
N LEU A 4 -16.98 -8.89 39.07
CA LEU A 4 -16.67 -9.85 38.01
C LEU A 4 -16.16 -9.08 36.78
N THR A 5 -14.89 -9.24 36.43
CA THR A 5 -14.31 -8.71 35.20
C THR A 5 -14.72 -9.58 34.01
N GLU A 6 -15.50 -9.04 33.07
CA GLU A 6 -15.81 -9.70 31.80
C GLU A 6 -14.57 -9.75 30.90
N LEU A 7 -14.31 -10.92 30.32
CA LEU A 7 -13.17 -11.23 29.46
C LEU A 7 -13.64 -11.43 28.01
N ASP A 8 -12.82 -11.04 27.03
CA ASP A 8 -13.07 -11.32 25.60
C ASP A 8 -12.87 -12.81 25.25
N THR A 9 -13.16 -13.20 24.01
CA THR A 9 -12.96 -14.57 23.48
C THR A 9 -11.49 -15.01 23.44
N LYS A 10 -10.56 -14.13 23.82
CA LYS A 10 -9.12 -14.37 23.96
C LYS A 10 -8.65 -14.19 25.40
N GLY A 11 -9.56 -14.13 26.38
CA GLY A 11 -9.26 -14.09 27.80
C GLY A 11 -8.75 -12.74 28.33
N ARG A 12 -8.95 -11.63 27.60
CA ARG A 12 -8.45 -10.30 28.00
C ARG A 12 -9.54 -9.45 28.65
N PRO A 13 -9.21 -8.67 29.70
CA PRO A 13 -10.17 -7.80 30.37
C PRO A 13 -10.64 -6.67 29.44
N LEU A 14 -11.96 -6.49 29.35
CA LEU A 14 -12.61 -5.49 28.48
C LEU A 14 -12.27 -4.03 28.83
N THR A 15 -11.59 -3.78 29.95
CA THR A 15 -11.16 -2.45 30.41
C THR A 15 -9.95 -1.88 29.64
N SER A 16 -9.45 -2.57 28.61
CA SER A 16 -8.24 -2.18 27.87
C SER A 16 -8.48 -1.64 26.45
N LEU A 17 -9.73 -1.35 26.07
CA LEU A 17 -9.99 -0.69 24.79
C LEU A 17 -9.41 0.74 24.79
N PRO A 18 -8.51 1.09 23.85
CA PRO A 18 -7.96 2.44 23.80
C PRO A 18 -9.06 3.42 23.40
N MET A 19 -9.17 4.51 24.17
CA MET A 19 -10.00 5.66 23.84
C MET A 19 -9.58 6.25 22.48
N PRO A 20 -10.52 6.74 21.66
CA PRO A 20 -10.21 7.32 20.36
C PRO A 20 -9.36 8.58 20.54
N GLY A 21 -8.09 8.53 20.12
CA GLY A 21 -7.20 9.70 20.15
C GLY A 21 -5.72 9.43 20.46
N GLN A 22 -5.27 8.19 20.66
CA GLN A 22 -3.83 7.92 20.83
C GLN A 22 -3.12 7.64 19.51
N ASP A 23 -2.05 8.40 19.33
CA ASP A 23 -1.14 8.48 18.20
C ASP A 23 -0.55 7.11 17.80
N LEU A 24 -0.71 6.75 16.54
CA LEU A 24 -0.17 5.53 15.92
C LEU A 24 1.32 5.70 15.51
N SER A 25 2.00 6.76 15.95
CA SER A 25 3.36 7.09 15.53
C SER A 25 4.46 6.16 16.07
N SER A 26 4.20 5.35 17.09
CA SER A 26 5.26 4.54 17.74
C SER A 26 5.31 3.07 17.33
N GLN A 27 4.65 2.66 16.23
CA GLN A 27 4.65 1.24 15.82
C GLN A 27 4.93 1.06 14.32
N LYS A 28 6.07 1.58 13.85
CA LYS A 28 6.62 1.33 12.50
C LYS A 28 8.13 1.10 12.54
N ASN A 29 8.58 0.16 13.36
CA ASN A 29 10.02 -0.10 13.55
C ASN A 29 10.38 -1.58 13.43
N SER A 30 9.69 -2.33 12.58
CA SER A 30 10.12 -3.67 12.22
C SER A 30 9.82 -3.90 10.74
N GLU A 31 10.88 -4.24 10.00
CA GLU A 31 10.89 -4.64 8.58
C GLU A 31 11.10 -3.50 7.57
N ASN A 32 12.24 -2.81 7.69
CA ASN A 32 12.88 -2.12 6.57
C ASN A 32 14.26 -2.78 6.33
N ILE A 33 14.27 -3.96 5.71
CA ILE A 33 15.49 -4.66 5.29
C ILE A 33 15.80 -4.22 3.84
N ILE A 34 16.33 -3.01 3.70
CA ILE A 34 17.10 -2.62 2.51
C ILE A 34 18.30 -1.86 3.05
N SER A 35 19.42 -2.56 3.22
CA SER A 35 20.71 -1.91 3.40
C SER A 35 21.05 -1.16 2.10
N PRO A 36 21.50 0.11 2.16
CA PRO A 36 22.07 0.74 0.99
C PRO A 36 23.43 0.08 0.74
N MET A 37 23.57 -0.63 -0.39
CA MET A 37 24.88 -1.01 -0.90
C MET A 37 25.55 0.28 -1.38
N GLU A 38 26.60 0.72 -0.69
CA GLU A 38 27.47 1.78 -1.18
C GLU A 38 28.35 1.23 -2.31
N ASP A 39 28.30 1.94 -3.43
CA ASP A 39 29.02 1.69 -4.67
C ASP A 39 30.52 1.95 -4.44
N SER A 40 31.29 0.89 -4.22
CA SER A 40 32.75 0.99 -4.15
C SER A 40 33.33 0.88 -5.55
N PRO A 41 34.08 1.88 -6.05
CA PRO A 41 34.74 1.79 -7.35
C PRO A 41 35.76 0.64 -7.32
N ILE A 42 35.62 -0.29 -8.27
CA ILE A 42 36.61 -1.34 -8.53
C ILE A 42 37.91 -0.64 -8.97
N PRO A 43 39.06 -0.88 -8.32
CA PRO A 43 40.32 -0.33 -8.80
C PRO A 43 40.75 -1.05 -10.10
N ASP A 44 40.97 -0.26 -11.15
CA ASP A 44 41.59 -0.72 -12.40
C ASP A 44 42.95 -1.36 -12.13
N MET A 45 43.01 -2.68 -12.21
CA MET A 45 44.26 -3.42 -12.32
C MET A 45 44.80 -3.22 -13.75
N SER A 46 45.55 -2.15 -13.95
CA SER A 46 46.44 -1.99 -15.09
C SER A 46 47.49 -3.10 -15.05
N GLY A 47 47.23 -4.19 -15.78
CA GLY A 47 48.19 -5.27 -16.00
C GLY A 47 49.39 -4.77 -16.79
N LYS A 48 50.40 -4.29 -16.06
CA LYS A 48 51.69 -3.94 -16.63
C LYS A 48 52.51 -5.22 -16.81
N GLU A 49 52.71 -5.52 -18.09
CA GLU A 49 53.76 -6.35 -18.65
C GLU A 49 55.03 -6.42 -17.79
N SER A 50 55.55 -7.63 -17.59
CA SER A 50 56.99 -7.95 -17.55
C SER A 50 57.14 -9.47 -17.45
N GLY A 51 57.12 -10.13 -18.60
CA GLY A 51 57.65 -11.48 -18.74
C GLY A 51 59.18 -11.41 -18.73
N ALA A 52 59.81 -12.11 -17.81
CA ALA A 52 61.26 -12.26 -17.74
C ALA A 52 61.66 -13.60 -18.38
N ASP A 53 62.51 -13.47 -19.41
CA ASP A 53 63.64 -14.32 -19.76
C ASP A 53 63.47 -15.84 -19.86
N GLY A 54 63.25 -16.29 -21.10
CA GLY A 54 63.62 -17.62 -21.57
C GLY A 54 64.58 -17.52 -22.76
N ALA A 55 65.87 -17.68 -22.51
CA ALA A 55 66.90 -17.75 -23.54
C ALA A 55 66.89 -19.11 -24.25
N SER A 56 66.82 -19.14 -25.59
CA SER A 56 67.87 -19.73 -26.45
C SER A 56 67.53 -19.72 -27.95
N THR A 57 68.49 -19.19 -28.72
CA THR A 57 68.99 -19.55 -30.06
C THR A 57 68.13 -19.43 -31.33
N SER A 58 68.54 -18.43 -32.13
CA SER A 58 68.49 -18.22 -33.60
C SER A 58 68.64 -19.47 -34.51
N PRO A 59 68.52 -19.40 -35.88
CA PRO A 59 68.13 -18.27 -36.76
C PRO A 59 67.24 -18.60 -38.02
N ARG A 60 66.58 -17.55 -38.56
CA ARG A 60 66.52 -17.12 -39.99
C ARG A 60 65.67 -17.86 -41.07
N ASN A 61 64.76 -17.06 -41.64
CA ASN A 61 64.20 -17.01 -43.01
C ASN A 61 63.83 -18.31 -43.73
N GLN A 62 62.52 -18.48 -43.99
CA GLN A 62 61.98 -18.64 -45.36
C GLN A 62 60.55 -18.09 -45.46
N ASN A 63 60.38 -16.99 -46.21
CA ASN A 63 59.08 -16.49 -46.66
C ASN A 63 58.49 -17.47 -47.68
N LYS A 64 57.63 -18.40 -47.24
CA LYS A 64 56.61 -19.06 -48.07
C LYS A 64 55.39 -19.34 -47.19
N PRO A 65 54.17 -18.91 -47.57
CA PRO A 65 52.98 -19.29 -46.82
C PRO A 65 52.77 -20.80 -47.01
N PHE A 66 53.01 -21.58 -45.95
CA PHE A 66 52.58 -22.97 -45.86
C PHE A 66 51.05 -22.98 -45.79
N SER A 67 50.37 -23.12 -46.92
CA SER A 67 48.94 -23.43 -46.92
C SER A 67 48.80 -24.94 -46.69
N VAL A 68 48.53 -25.31 -45.43
CA VAL A 68 48.23 -26.70 -45.06
C VAL A 68 46.80 -27.02 -45.51
N PRO A 69 46.55 -28.04 -46.33
CA PRO A 69 45.25 -28.25 -46.99
C PRO A 69 44.05 -28.58 -46.07
N HIS A 70 44.25 -28.63 -44.74
CA HIS A 70 43.27 -29.15 -43.78
C HIS A 70 43.01 -28.20 -42.60
N THR A 71 43.49 -26.96 -42.63
CA THR A 71 43.31 -26.02 -41.50
C THR A 71 41.83 -25.81 -41.17
N LYS A 72 40.96 -25.73 -42.17
CA LYS A 72 39.50 -25.58 -41.96
C LYS A 72 38.88 -26.78 -41.23
N SER A 73 39.34 -27.99 -41.52
CA SER A 73 38.85 -29.20 -40.83
C SER A 73 39.37 -29.26 -39.39
N LEU A 74 40.62 -28.85 -39.17
CA LEU A 74 41.20 -28.73 -37.84
C LEU A 74 40.49 -27.66 -37.01
N GLU A 75 40.22 -26.49 -37.59
CA GLU A 75 39.48 -25.39 -36.96
C GLU A 75 38.06 -25.82 -36.57
N SER A 76 37.35 -26.55 -37.44
CA SER A 76 36.02 -27.10 -37.10
C SER A 76 36.08 -28.02 -35.90
N ARG A 77 37.06 -28.94 -35.87
CA ARG A 77 37.19 -29.93 -34.81
C ARG A 77 37.63 -29.30 -33.48
N ILE A 78 38.49 -28.28 -33.53
CA ILE A 78 38.86 -27.47 -32.36
C ILE A 78 37.64 -26.71 -31.84
N LYS A 79 36.85 -26.10 -32.73
CA LYS A 79 35.61 -25.40 -32.35
C LYS A 79 34.62 -26.35 -31.69
N GLU A 80 34.40 -27.54 -32.25
CA GLU A 80 33.55 -28.58 -31.67
C GLU A 80 34.05 -29.05 -30.30
N GLU A 81 35.35 -29.28 -30.14
CA GLU A 81 35.95 -29.69 -28.86
C GLU A 81 35.84 -28.59 -27.80
N LEU A 82 36.04 -27.33 -28.17
CA LEU A 82 35.88 -26.19 -27.27
C LEU A 82 34.41 -26.00 -26.85
N ILE A 83 33.45 -26.25 -27.74
CA ILE A 83 32.02 -26.29 -27.41
C ILE A 83 31.72 -27.46 -26.47
N ALA A 84 32.26 -28.65 -26.73
CA ALA A 84 32.06 -29.84 -25.91
C ALA A 84 32.61 -29.69 -24.48
N GLN A 85 33.71 -28.94 -24.32
CA GLN A 85 34.30 -28.62 -23.02
C GLN A 85 33.62 -27.42 -22.32
N GLY A 86 32.64 -26.79 -22.96
CA GLY A 86 31.92 -25.61 -22.43
C GLY A 86 32.75 -24.33 -22.43
N LEU A 87 33.84 -24.28 -23.21
CA LEU A 87 34.71 -23.10 -23.35
C LEU A 87 34.20 -22.14 -24.44
N LEU A 88 33.37 -22.62 -25.36
CA LEU A 88 32.68 -21.82 -26.37
C LEU A 88 31.19 -22.16 -26.38
N GLU A 89 30.35 -21.17 -26.63
CA GLU A 89 28.92 -21.37 -26.83
C GLU A 89 28.67 -21.89 -28.27
N SER A 90 27.69 -22.78 -28.42
CA SER A 90 27.24 -23.21 -29.75
C SER A 90 26.49 -22.07 -30.42
N GLU A 91 26.89 -21.68 -31.63
CA GLU A 91 26.19 -20.67 -32.45
C GLU A 91 24.70 -21.00 -32.68
N ASP A 92 24.35 -22.29 -32.61
CA ASP A 92 22.98 -22.80 -32.75
C ASP A 92 22.19 -22.88 -31.43
N ARG A 93 22.74 -22.39 -30.30
CA ARG A 93 21.91 -22.24 -29.09
C ARG A 93 20.93 -21.10 -29.38
N PRO A 94 19.61 -21.36 -29.45
CA PRO A 94 18.67 -20.26 -29.33
C PRO A 94 19.02 -19.58 -28.00
N ALA A 95 19.16 -18.26 -28.01
CA ALA A 95 19.36 -17.48 -26.80
C ALA A 95 18.40 -18.05 -25.75
N GLU A 96 18.90 -18.44 -24.58
CA GLU A 96 18.06 -18.79 -23.43
C GLU A 96 17.31 -17.54 -22.89
N ASP A 97 16.92 -16.63 -23.78
CA ASP A 97 15.92 -15.58 -23.65
C ASP A 97 14.50 -16.12 -23.85
N SER A 98 14.30 -17.44 -23.75
CA SER A 98 13.00 -18.01 -23.40
C SER A 98 12.66 -17.51 -21.99
N GLU A 99 11.90 -16.41 -21.96
CA GLU A 99 11.47 -15.63 -20.80
C GLU A 99 11.61 -16.38 -19.47
N ASP A 100 12.47 -15.89 -18.58
CA ASP A 100 12.56 -16.36 -17.19
C ASP A 100 11.14 -16.38 -16.58
N GLU A 101 10.53 -17.58 -16.56
CA GLU A 101 9.12 -17.79 -16.20
C GLU A 101 8.86 -17.33 -14.77
N VAL A 102 9.87 -17.49 -13.89
CA VAL A 102 9.81 -17.05 -12.50
C VAL A 102 9.77 -15.53 -12.46
N LEU A 103 10.62 -14.85 -13.23
CA LEU A 103 10.62 -13.39 -13.32
C LEU A 103 9.34 -12.85 -13.97
N ALA A 104 8.80 -13.50 -14.99
CA ALA A 104 7.54 -13.14 -15.63
C ALA A 104 6.36 -13.23 -14.65
N GLU A 105 6.25 -14.35 -13.92
CA GLU A 105 5.21 -14.52 -12.91
C GLU A 105 5.40 -13.54 -11.74
N LEU A 106 6.64 -13.29 -11.30
CA LEU A 106 6.92 -12.27 -10.27
C LEU A 106 6.46 -10.88 -10.70
N ARG A 107 6.74 -10.47 -11.95
CA ARG A 107 6.28 -9.17 -12.49
C ARG A 107 4.76 -9.10 -12.56
N LYS A 108 4.10 -10.18 -12.97
CA LYS A 108 2.64 -10.26 -12.99
C LYS A 108 2.05 -10.08 -11.58
N ARG A 109 2.58 -10.81 -10.59
CA ARG A 109 2.14 -10.68 -9.18
C ARG A 109 2.42 -9.29 -8.61
N GLN A 110 3.54 -8.68 -8.96
CA GLN A 110 3.83 -7.29 -8.58
C GLN A 110 2.82 -6.30 -9.19
N ALA A 111 2.41 -6.49 -10.45
CA ALA A 111 1.40 -5.67 -11.09
C ALA A 111 0.03 -5.83 -10.42
N GLU A 112 -0.39 -7.06 -10.14
CA GLU A 112 -1.62 -7.35 -9.38
C GLU A 112 -1.59 -6.71 -7.99
N LEU A 113 -0.49 -6.83 -7.26
CA LEU A 113 -0.34 -6.25 -5.93
C LEU A 113 -0.41 -4.72 -5.95
N LYS A 114 0.21 -4.09 -6.96
CA LYS A 114 0.13 -2.63 -7.17
C LYS A 114 -1.31 -2.20 -7.45
N ALA A 115 -2.03 -2.91 -8.32
CA ALA A 115 -3.42 -2.63 -8.64
C ALA A 115 -4.33 -2.77 -7.41
N LEU A 116 -4.18 -3.86 -6.65
CA LEU A 116 -4.91 -4.09 -5.40
C LEU A 116 -4.62 -3.02 -4.35
N SER A 117 -3.35 -2.64 -4.21
CA SER A 117 -2.95 -1.58 -3.27
C SER A 117 -3.57 -0.24 -3.63
N ALA A 118 -3.58 0.12 -4.92
CA ALA A 118 -4.23 1.34 -5.39
C ALA A 118 -5.74 1.31 -5.13
N HIS A 119 -6.41 0.21 -5.46
CA HIS A 119 -7.84 0.03 -5.20
C HIS A 119 -8.17 0.17 -3.70
N ASN A 120 -7.41 -0.51 -2.83
CA ASN A 120 -7.61 -0.46 -1.39
C ASN A 120 -7.42 0.94 -0.82
N ARG A 121 -6.43 1.71 -1.31
CA ARG A 121 -6.24 3.11 -0.92
C ARG A 121 -7.47 3.95 -1.29
N THR A 122 -7.94 3.85 -2.53
CA THR A 122 -9.15 4.57 -2.98
C THR A 122 -10.36 4.20 -2.11
N LYS A 123 -10.62 2.91 -1.92
CA LYS A 123 -11.73 2.44 -1.07
C LYS A 123 -11.63 2.91 0.37
N LYS A 124 -10.44 2.93 0.95
CA LYS A 124 -10.22 3.47 2.31
C LYS A 124 -10.58 4.96 2.37
N HIS A 125 -10.16 5.76 1.39
CA HIS A 125 -10.51 7.17 1.34
C HIS A 125 -12.01 7.40 1.15
N ASP A 126 -12.66 6.62 0.28
CA ASP A 126 -14.11 6.68 0.07
C ASP A 126 -14.88 6.32 1.34
N LEU A 127 -14.51 5.22 2.00
CA LEU A 127 -15.14 4.78 3.25
C LEU A 127 -14.95 5.82 4.36
N LEU A 128 -13.77 6.43 4.46
CA LEU A 128 -13.54 7.50 5.43
C LEU A 128 -14.44 8.71 5.16
N ARG A 129 -14.60 9.11 3.88
CA ARG A 129 -15.50 10.20 3.50
C ARG A 129 -16.94 9.87 3.87
N LEU A 130 -17.43 8.70 3.49
CA LEU A 130 -18.78 8.23 3.81
C LEU A 130 -19.03 8.14 5.32
N ALA A 131 -18.05 7.67 6.09
CA ALA A 131 -18.16 7.61 7.55
C ALA A 131 -18.29 9.01 8.17
N LYS A 132 -17.53 9.99 7.70
CA LYS A 132 -17.63 11.39 8.16
C LYS A 132 -19.00 11.99 7.81
N GLU A 133 -19.48 11.75 6.60
CA GLU A 133 -20.82 12.19 6.16
C GLU A 133 -21.92 11.55 7.02
N GLU A 134 -21.80 10.26 7.32
CA GLU A 134 -22.78 9.57 8.17
C GLU A 134 -22.75 10.05 9.61
N VAL A 135 -21.57 10.34 10.20
CA VAL A 135 -21.49 10.96 11.53
C VAL A 135 -22.23 12.30 11.55
N SER A 136 -22.00 13.16 10.55
CA SER A 136 -22.70 14.46 10.46
C SER A 136 -24.21 14.27 10.30
N ARG A 137 -24.65 13.27 9.52
CA ARG A 137 -26.05 12.91 9.37
C ARG A 137 -26.67 12.40 10.69
N GLN A 138 -25.93 11.61 11.47
CA GLN A 138 -26.37 11.14 12.78
C GLN A 138 -26.52 12.28 13.79
N GLU A 139 -25.61 13.26 13.78
CA GLU A 139 -25.71 14.48 14.60
C GLU A 139 -26.96 15.29 14.24
N LEU A 140 -27.28 15.43 12.94
CA LEU A 140 -28.53 16.04 12.49
C LEU A 140 -29.75 15.27 13.00
N ARG A 141 -29.77 13.93 12.86
CA ARG A 141 -30.87 13.08 13.38
C ARG A 141 -31.03 13.24 14.90
N GLN A 142 -29.93 13.35 15.65
CA GLN A 142 -29.99 13.60 17.09
C GLN A 142 -30.59 14.98 17.39
N ARG A 143 -30.20 16.02 16.65
CA ARG A 143 -30.79 17.36 16.77
C ARG A 143 -32.29 17.37 16.45
N VAL A 144 -32.74 16.63 15.44
CA VAL A 144 -34.18 16.45 15.16
C VAL A 144 -34.89 15.86 16.36
N ARG A 145 -34.37 14.77 16.96
CA ARG A 145 -34.97 14.16 18.16
C ARG A 145 -35.09 15.14 19.32
N MET A 146 -34.08 15.98 19.54
CA MET A 146 -34.10 17.01 20.58
C MET A 146 -35.18 18.07 20.28
N ALA A 147 -35.22 18.58 19.05
CA ALA A 147 -36.25 19.54 18.63
C ALA A 147 -37.67 18.97 18.71
N ASP A 148 -37.87 17.70 18.36
CA ASP A 148 -39.14 16.99 18.53
C ASP A 148 -39.58 16.96 20.00
N ASN A 149 -38.66 16.66 20.92
CA ASN A 149 -38.94 16.68 22.35
C ASN A 149 -39.34 18.07 22.84
N GLU A 150 -38.65 19.12 22.36
CA GLU A 150 -39.00 20.51 22.70
C GLU A 150 -40.37 20.95 22.16
N VAL A 151 -40.72 20.51 20.95
CA VAL A 151 -42.07 20.71 20.39
C VAL A 151 -43.12 20.04 21.27
N MET A 152 -42.87 18.80 21.70
CA MET A 152 -43.77 18.09 22.61
C MET A 152 -43.90 18.77 23.98
N ASP A 153 -42.81 19.33 24.51
CA ASP A 153 -42.83 20.11 25.75
C ASP A 153 -43.63 21.41 25.61
N ALA A 154 -43.43 22.14 24.52
CA ALA A 154 -44.20 23.35 24.23
C ALA A 154 -45.70 23.03 24.08
N PHE A 155 -46.03 21.93 23.39
CA PHE A 155 -47.40 21.44 23.28
C PHE A 155 -48.01 21.09 24.63
N ARG A 156 -47.30 20.32 25.48
CA ARG A 156 -47.74 19.99 26.85
C ARG A 156 -48.03 21.24 27.67
N LYS A 157 -47.16 22.27 27.61
CA LYS A 157 -47.36 23.55 28.30
C LYS A 157 -48.62 24.27 27.83
N ILE A 158 -48.85 24.33 26.52
CA ILE A 158 -50.07 24.91 25.94
C ILE A 158 -51.32 24.14 26.40
N MET A 159 -51.26 22.81 26.39
CA MET A 159 -52.38 21.97 26.83
C MET A 159 -52.66 22.14 28.33
N ALA A 160 -51.63 22.23 29.17
CA ALA A 160 -51.79 22.50 30.60
C ALA A 160 -52.44 23.87 30.86
N ALA A 161 -52.10 24.91 30.08
CA ALA A 161 -52.76 26.20 30.17
C ALA A 161 -54.26 26.09 29.82
N ARG A 162 -54.58 25.38 28.74
CA ARG A 162 -55.96 25.14 28.29
C ARG A 162 -56.76 24.33 29.30
N GLN A 163 -56.17 23.32 29.94
CA GLN A 163 -56.80 22.54 31.01
C GLN A 163 -57.19 23.41 32.21
N LYS A 164 -56.36 24.41 32.52
CA LYS A 164 -56.66 25.43 33.54
C LYS A 164 -57.64 26.51 33.06
N LYS A 165 -58.33 26.28 31.92
CA LYS A 165 -59.24 27.22 31.25
C LYS A 165 -58.60 28.60 30.97
N ARG A 166 -57.27 28.64 30.85
CA ARG A 166 -56.50 29.85 30.55
C ARG A 166 -56.05 29.84 29.10
N THR A 167 -56.14 30.99 28.44
CA THR A 167 -55.54 31.18 27.11
C THR A 167 -54.02 31.13 27.19
N PRO A 168 -53.32 30.37 26.32
CA PRO A 168 -51.86 30.39 26.25
C PRO A 168 -51.32 31.81 26.06
N THR A 169 -50.30 32.16 26.83
CA THR A 169 -49.64 33.47 26.77
C THR A 169 -48.94 33.67 25.44
N LYS A 170 -48.65 34.93 25.09
CA LYS A 170 -47.80 35.26 23.95
C LYS A 170 -46.46 34.54 24.02
N LYS A 171 -45.81 34.54 25.19
CA LYS A 171 -44.53 33.85 25.41
C LYS A 171 -44.60 32.34 25.13
N GLU A 172 -45.67 31.67 25.55
CA GLU A 172 -45.88 30.24 25.28
C GLU A 172 -46.10 29.96 23.78
N LYS A 173 -46.86 30.82 23.09
CA LYS A 173 -47.08 30.73 21.64
C LYS A 173 -45.79 30.98 20.86
N ASP A 174 -45.05 32.03 21.22
CA ASP A 174 -43.77 32.40 20.59
C ASP A 174 -42.74 31.28 20.76
N GLN A 175 -42.67 30.67 21.96
CA GLN A 175 -41.79 29.52 22.19
C GLN A 175 -42.17 28.31 21.33
N ALA A 176 -43.47 27.96 21.25
CA ALA A 176 -43.93 26.86 20.39
C ALA A 176 -43.65 27.13 18.90
N TRP A 177 -43.82 28.38 18.47
CA TRP A 177 -43.52 28.78 17.10
C TRP A 177 -42.02 28.71 16.80
N LYS A 178 -41.18 29.13 17.75
CA LYS A 178 -39.72 29.04 17.63
C LYS A 178 -39.27 27.58 17.48
N THR A 179 -39.73 26.67 18.35
CA THR A 179 -39.33 25.26 18.31
C THR A 179 -39.80 24.56 17.03
N LEU A 180 -40.98 24.91 16.52
CA LEU A 180 -41.45 24.42 15.21
C LEU A 180 -40.55 24.87 14.05
N LYS A 181 -40.15 26.15 14.03
CA LYS A 181 -39.24 26.67 12.98
C LYS A 181 -37.85 26.04 13.06
N GLU A 182 -37.35 25.83 14.26
CA GLU A 182 -36.06 25.16 14.48
C GLU A 182 -36.09 23.70 14.03
N ARG A 183 -37.16 22.95 14.35
CA ARG A 183 -37.37 21.61 13.83
C ARG A 183 -37.38 21.59 12.29
N GLU A 184 -38.12 22.51 11.67
CA GLU A 184 -38.23 22.60 10.21
C GLU A 184 -36.88 22.92 9.56
N SER A 185 -36.07 23.80 10.15
CA SER A 185 -34.75 24.14 9.62
C SER A 185 -33.79 22.95 9.69
N ILE A 186 -33.82 22.16 10.76
CA ILE A 186 -32.98 20.97 10.90
C ILE A 186 -33.41 19.88 9.89
N LEU A 187 -34.72 19.70 9.68
CA LEU A 187 -35.21 18.73 8.67
C LEU A 187 -34.77 19.10 7.26
N LYS A 188 -34.84 20.38 6.88
CA LYS A 188 -34.33 20.84 5.58
C LYS A 188 -32.84 20.56 5.38
N LEU A 189 -32.04 20.62 6.45
CA LEU A 189 -30.63 20.27 6.40
C LEU A 189 -30.39 18.75 6.32
N LEU A 190 -31.35 17.93 6.74
CA LEU A 190 -31.25 16.47 6.71
C LEU A 190 -31.72 15.88 5.37
N ASP A 191 -32.68 16.54 4.72
CA ASP A 191 -33.28 16.13 3.44
C ASP A 191 -32.50 16.63 2.20
N GLY A 192 -31.58 17.59 2.39
CA GLY A 192 -30.64 18.07 1.36
C GLY A 192 -29.42 17.17 1.21
#